data_AF-A0A6J8A0A4-F1
#
_entry.id   AF-A0A6J8A0A4-F1
#
_cell.length_a   1.000
_cell.length_b   1.000
_cell.length_c   1.000
_cell.angle_alpha   90.00
_cell.angle_beta   90.00
_cell.angle_gamma   90.00
#
_symmetry.space_group_name_H-M   'P 1'
#
loop_
_entity.id
_entity.type
_entity.pdbx_description
1 polymer ?
#
loop_
_entity_poly.entity_id
_entity_poly.type
_entity_poly.pdbx_seq_one_letter_code
_entity_poly.pdbx_strand_id
1 'polypeptide(L)'
;MARAGDIIWSWCQSLSLSIQLKIGIRFFDIRCRHFKNGLPIHHGQFYENCNFADCMNTMTSFVKSHPSEVLLVRVKEEYKAAKCTRTFCETVWLTFQNYRENIWLEENIPSIKEVRGKIIILRDFTRENNPIGIPYASLDIEDYWKAFSYNEKWRRVKAHLDDTRSTTDNPIHITFNSCTMGVNAPREIARRLKGIRYSFDPVFKF
;
A
#
# COMPACT_ATOMS: atom_id res chain seq x y z
N MET A 1 -8.14 4.21 -1.29
CA MET A 1 -8.72 4.54 -2.60
C MET A 1 -10.22 4.35 -2.50
N ALA A 2 -10.96 5.19 -3.22
CA ALA A 2 -12.42 5.28 -3.24
C ALA A 2 -13.08 5.80 -1.95
N ARG A 3 -14.15 6.56 -2.18
CA ARG A 3 -15.07 7.10 -1.17
C ARG A 3 -16.31 6.25 -1.28
N ALA A 4 -16.60 5.41 -0.28
CA ALA A 4 -17.95 5.04 0.14
C ALA A 4 -18.01 3.73 0.95
N GLY A 5 -17.11 3.51 1.91
CA GLY A 5 -17.54 2.80 3.12
C GLY A 5 -18.47 3.72 3.93
N ASP A 6 -19.60 3.24 4.45
CA ASP A 6 -20.56 4.05 5.23
C ASP A 6 -20.02 4.50 6.61
N ILE A 7 -18.74 4.28 6.89
CA ILE A 7 -18.14 4.44 8.21
C ILE A 7 -16.85 5.25 8.11
N ILE A 8 -16.83 6.43 8.74
CA ILE A 8 -15.72 7.38 8.77
C ILE A 8 -14.39 6.78 9.25
N TRP A 9 -14.44 5.68 10.01
CA TRP A 9 -13.29 4.93 10.51
C TRP A 9 -12.51 4.19 9.43
N SER A 10 -13.13 3.88 8.28
CA SER A 10 -12.46 3.19 7.17
C SER A 10 -11.84 4.14 6.15
N TRP A 11 -12.10 5.45 6.27
CA TRP A 11 -11.67 6.45 5.28
C TRP A 11 -10.25 6.94 5.56
N CYS A 12 -9.30 6.37 4.83
CA CYS A 12 -7.89 6.74 4.93
C CYS A 12 -7.44 7.73 3.85
N GLN A 13 -8.23 7.99 2.81
CA GLN A 13 -7.86 8.84 1.67
C GLN A 13 -9.05 9.67 1.17
N SER A 14 -8.79 10.90 0.73
CA SER A 14 -9.83 11.80 0.17
C SER A 14 -9.73 12.02 -1.34
N LEU A 15 -8.61 11.62 -1.96
CA LEU A 15 -8.30 11.81 -3.38
C LEU A 15 -8.48 10.49 -4.15
N SER A 16 -8.88 10.59 -5.42
CA SER A 16 -8.88 9.44 -6.33
C SER A 16 -7.45 8.92 -6.56
N LEU A 17 -7.33 7.67 -7.04
CA LEU A 17 -6.04 7.10 -7.41
C LEU A 17 -5.28 7.95 -8.42
N SER A 18 -5.97 8.36 -9.47
CA SER A 18 -5.38 9.16 -10.55
C SER A 18 -4.84 10.50 -10.04
N ILE A 19 -5.52 11.13 -9.08
CA ILE A 19 -5.02 12.36 -8.44
C ILE A 19 -3.81 12.04 -7.57
N GLN A 20 -3.85 10.98 -6.75
CA GLN A 20 -2.70 10.57 -5.92
C GLN A 20 -1.43 10.35 -6.76
N LEU A 21 -1.57 9.68 -7.90
CA LEU A 21 -0.48 9.49 -8.86
C LEU A 21 0.03 10.85 -9.40
N LYS A 22 -0.86 11.76 -9.82
CA LYS A 22 -0.48 13.09 -10.32
C LYS A 22 0.26 13.94 -9.29
N ILE A 23 -0.06 13.81 -8.00
CA ILE A 23 0.60 14.57 -6.93
C ILE A 23 1.86 13.89 -6.36
N GLY A 24 2.36 12.84 -7.01
CA GLY A 24 3.65 12.23 -6.67
C GLY A 24 3.59 10.99 -5.77
N ILE A 25 2.41 10.45 -5.44
CA ILE A 25 2.33 9.19 -4.68
C ILE A 25 2.78 8.02 -5.56
N ARG A 26 3.76 7.23 -5.08
CA ARG A 26 4.31 6.07 -5.79
C ARG A 26 4.22 4.76 -4.99
N PHE A 27 3.90 4.82 -3.71
CA PHE A 27 3.61 3.65 -2.88
C PHE A 27 2.11 3.54 -2.63
N PHE A 28 1.52 2.35 -2.84
CA PHE A 28 0.11 2.10 -2.62
C PHE A 28 -0.11 0.82 -1.81
N ASP A 29 -0.91 0.92 -0.75
CA ASP A 29 -1.39 -0.20 0.04
C ASP A 29 -2.79 -0.61 -0.45
N ILE A 30 -2.86 -1.75 -1.13
CA ILE A 30 -4.08 -2.28 -1.75
C ILE A 30 -4.53 -3.51 -1.00
N ARG A 31 -5.71 -3.42 -0.42
CA ARG A 31 -6.27 -4.45 0.45
C ARG A 31 -7.53 -5.01 -0.19
N CYS A 32 -7.48 -6.29 -0.53
CA CYS A 32 -8.53 -6.97 -1.25
C CYS A 32 -9.22 -7.98 -0.35
N ARG A 33 -10.54 -8.13 -0.48
CA ARG A 33 -11.25 -9.30 0.07
C ARG A 33 -11.44 -10.33 -1.03
N HIS A 34 -11.23 -11.61 -0.72
CA HIS A 34 -11.61 -12.66 -1.66
C HIS A 34 -13.13 -12.88 -1.65
N PHE A 35 -13.83 -12.52 -2.73
CA PHE A 35 -15.28 -12.69 -2.78
C PHE A 35 -15.75 -13.12 -4.17
N LYS A 36 -16.43 -14.26 -4.26
CA LYS A 36 -16.90 -14.82 -5.54
C LYS A 36 -15.81 -14.90 -6.62
N ASN A 37 -14.60 -15.33 -6.23
CA ASN A 37 -13.40 -15.35 -7.10
C ASN A 37 -12.97 -13.98 -7.66
N GLY A 38 -13.50 -12.89 -7.11
CA GLY A 38 -13.10 -11.51 -7.39
C GLY A 38 -12.29 -10.91 -6.24
N LEU A 39 -11.77 -9.71 -6.50
CA LEU A 39 -10.89 -8.96 -5.59
C LEU A 39 -11.43 -7.53 -5.36
N PRO A 40 -12.63 -7.36 -4.76
CA PRO A 40 -13.08 -6.05 -4.30
C PRO A 40 -12.11 -5.46 -3.27
N ILE A 41 -11.92 -4.15 -3.32
CA ILE A 41 -11.11 -3.40 -2.35
C ILE A 41 -11.89 -3.20 -1.06
N HIS A 42 -11.24 -3.47 0.06
CA HIS A 42 -11.86 -3.46 1.37
C HIS A 42 -11.02 -2.72 2.41
N HIS A 43 -11.69 -2.29 3.47
CA HIS A 43 -11.08 -1.95 4.75
C HIS A 43 -11.79 -2.75 5.84
N GLY A 44 -11.13 -3.79 6.35
CA GLY A 44 -11.79 -4.85 7.10
C GLY A 44 -12.99 -5.41 6.33
N GLN A 45 -14.16 -5.44 6.97
CA GLN A 45 -15.38 -5.97 6.34
C GLN A 45 -16.03 -5.03 5.32
N PHE A 46 -15.64 -3.76 5.27
CA PHE A 46 -16.32 -2.73 4.47
C PHE A 46 -15.77 -2.70 3.05
N TYR A 47 -16.67 -2.77 2.07
CA TYR A 47 -16.35 -2.60 0.66
C TYR A 47 -16.15 -1.12 0.35
N GLU A 48 -15.08 -0.78 -0.33
CA GLU A 48 -14.73 0.61 -0.63
C GLU A 48 -15.21 1.05 -2.02
N ASN A 49 -16.16 0.36 -2.66
CA ASN A 49 -16.70 0.73 -3.98
C ASN A 49 -15.65 0.82 -5.09
N CYS A 50 -14.67 -0.09 -5.06
CA CYS A 50 -13.61 -0.21 -6.07
C CYS A 50 -13.14 -1.66 -6.13
N ASN A 51 -12.70 -2.14 -7.30
CA ASN A 51 -12.11 -3.47 -7.47
C ASN A 51 -10.62 -3.38 -7.78
N PHE A 52 -9.89 -4.47 -7.52
CA PHE A 52 -8.46 -4.54 -7.79
C PHE A 52 -8.11 -4.26 -9.26
N ALA A 53 -8.93 -4.73 -10.20
CA ALA A 53 -8.75 -4.45 -11.62
C ALA A 53 -8.83 -2.95 -11.95
N ASP A 54 -9.71 -2.18 -11.29
CA ASP A 54 -9.84 -0.73 -11.49
C ASP A 54 -8.55 0.00 -11.06
N CYS A 55 -7.97 -0.43 -9.93
CA CYS A 55 -6.67 0.04 -9.45
C CYS A 55 -5.56 -0.27 -10.46
N MET A 56 -5.47 -1.54 -10.89
CA MET A 56 -4.43 -1.98 -11.83
C MET A 56 -4.53 -1.29 -13.19
N ASN A 57 -5.74 -1.11 -13.74
CA ASN A 57 -5.97 -0.36 -14.98
C ASN A 57 -5.46 1.08 -14.86
N THR A 58 -5.77 1.76 -13.75
CA THR A 58 -5.33 3.13 -13.52
C THR A 58 -3.80 3.22 -13.36
N MET A 59 -3.20 2.33 -12.57
CA MET A 59 -1.76 2.32 -12.31
C MET A 59 -0.94 1.95 -13.55
N THR A 60 -1.39 0.94 -14.31
CA THR A 60 -0.71 0.52 -15.55
C THR A 60 -0.79 1.59 -16.63
N SER A 61 -1.96 2.25 -16.79
CA SER A 61 -2.10 3.41 -17.67
C SER A 61 -1.15 4.54 -17.29
N PHE A 62 -0.95 4.77 -15.98
CA PHE A 62 -0.03 5.79 -15.48
C PHE A 62 1.43 5.47 -15.83
N VAL A 63 1.93 4.27 -15.54
CA VAL A 63 3.34 3.92 -15.83
C VAL A 63 3.60 3.81 -17.34
N LYS A 64 2.60 3.45 -18.15
CA LYS A 64 2.69 3.50 -19.62
C LYS A 64 2.85 4.93 -20.14
N SER A 65 2.12 5.89 -19.56
CA SER A 65 2.20 7.31 -19.95
C SER A 65 3.40 8.04 -19.32
N HIS A 66 4.00 7.48 -18.28
CA HIS A 66 5.16 8.04 -17.58
C HIS A 66 6.24 6.96 -17.41
N PRO A 67 6.93 6.57 -18.49
CA PRO A 67 7.85 5.42 -18.49
C PRO A 67 9.08 5.61 -17.59
N SER A 68 9.35 6.82 -17.09
CA SER A 68 10.38 7.05 -16.06
C SER A 68 9.96 6.59 -14.67
N GLU A 69 8.66 6.50 -14.40
CA GLU A 69 8.10 6.27 -13.08
C GLU A 69 8.10 4.78 -12.72
N VAL A 70 8.09 4.53 -11.42
CA VAL A 70 7.96 3.19 -10.83
C VAL A 70 6.91 3.27 -9.74
N LEU A 71 6.00 2.30 -9.69
CA LEU A 71 5.05 2.18 -8.59
C LEU A 71 5.42 0.99 -7.71
N LEU A 72 5.27 1.14 -6.40
CA LEU A 72 5.41 0.08 -5.42
C LEU A 72 4.04 -0.22 -4.81
N VAL A 73 3.53 -1.44 -4.97
CA VAL A 73 2.15 -1.77 -4.63
C VAL A 73 2.12 -2.98 -3.70
N ARG A 74 1.75 -2.76 -2.44
CA ARG A 74 1.40 -3.85 -1.52
C ARG A 74 0.03 -4.39 -1.88
N VAL A 75 -0.07 -5.70 -2.03
CA VAL A 75 -1.33 -6.42 -2.18
C VAL A 75 -1.53 -7.29 -0.96
N LYS A 76 -2.63 -7.05 -0.25
CA LYS A 76 -2.98 -7.74 1.00
C LYS A 76 -4.35 -8.42 0.90
N GLU A 77 -4.48 -9.60 1.49
CA GLU A 77 -5.79 -10.20 1.79
C GLU A 77 -6.35 -9.60 3.10
N GLU A 78 -7.43 -8.82 3.00
CA GLU A 78 -7.92 -7.93 4.06
C GLU A 78 -8.93 -8.58 5.02
N TYR A 79 -9.74 -9.49 4.50
CA TYR A 79 -10.89 -10.01 5.23
C TYR A 79 -11.26 -11.42 4.76
N LYS A 80 -12.07 -12.12 5.57
CA LYS A 80 -12.42 -13.52 5.30
C LYS A 80 -13.02 -13.71 3.91
N ALA A 81 -12.45 -14.69 3.21
CA ALA A 81 -12.93 -15.15 1.93
C ALA A 81 -14.39 -15.62 2.03
N ALA A 82 -15.17 -15.46 0.96
CA ALA A 82 -16.51 -16.01 0.88
C ALA A 82 -16.92 -16.36 -0.55
N LYS A 83 -17.61 -17.50 -0.70
CA LYS A 83 -18.17 -17.98 -1.98
C LYS A 83 -17.10 -18.14 -3.07
N CYS A 84 -15.89 -18.56 -2.71
CA CYS A 84 -14.77 -18.74 -3.64
C CYS A 84 -14.56 -20.23 -3.94
N THR A 85 -14.12 -20.54 -5.16
CA THR A 85 -13.82 -21.91 -5.61
C THR A 85 -12.33 -22.11 -5.90
N ARG A 86 -11.52 -21.06 -5.74
CA ARG A 86 -10.06 -21.05 -5.86
C ARG A 86 -9.44 -20.26 -4.71
N THR A 87 -8.12 -20.23 -4.63
CA THR A 87 -7.40 -19.49 -3.58
C THR A 87 -7.26 -18.00 -3.92
N PHE A 88 -6.98 -17.16 -2.91
CA PHE A 88 -6.72 -15.74 -3.14
C PHE A 88 -5.48 -15.55 -4.01
N CYS A 89 -4.42 -16.33 -3.76
CA CYS A 89 -3.19 -16.33 -4.55
C CYS A 89 -3.46 -16.65 -6.02
N GLU A 90 -4.27 -17.68 -6.31
CA GLU A 90 -4.66 -18.02 -7.68
C GLU A 90 -5.47 -16.91 -8.35
N THR A 91 -6.44 -16.31 -7.65
CA THR A 91 -7.23 -15.19 -8.19
C THR A 91 -6.33 -13.97 -8.51
N VAL A 92 -5.38 -13.63 -7.63
CA VAL A 92 -4.42 -12.55 -7.86
C VAL A 92 -3.52 -12.86 -9.05
N TRP A 93 -2.98 -14.08 -9.13
CA TRP A 93 -2.15 -14.53 -10.24
C TRP A 93 -2.86 -14.41 -11.59
N LEU A 94 -4.11 -14.89 -11.67
CA LEU A 94 -4.94 -14.82 -12.87
C LEU A 94 -5.25 -13.37 -13.25
N THR A 95 -5.47 -12.50 -12.28
CA THR A 95 -5.67 -11.07 -12.53
C THR A 95 -4.42 -10.43 -13.12
N PHE A 96 -3.23 -10.78 -12.60
CA PHE A 96 -1.96 -10.25 -13.07
C PHE A 96 -1.58 -10.68 -14.49
N GLN A 97 -2.19 -11.74 -15.03
CA GLN A 97 -1.95 -12.13 -16.44
C GLN A 97 -2.34 -11.01 -17.42
N ASN A 98 -3.32 -10.18 -17.07
CA ASN A 98 -3.77 -9.06 -17.90
C ASN A 98 -2.79 -7.86 -17.91
N TYR A 99 -1.76 -7.87 -17.06
CA TYR A 99 -0.88 -6.71 -16.83
C TYR A 99 0.61 -7.05 -16.93
N ARG A 100 0.97 -8.24 -17.42
CA ARG A 100 2.31 -8.84 -17.37
C ARG A 100 3.43 -7.93 -17.86
N GLU A 101 3.17 -7.11 -18.88
CA GLU A 101 4.16 -6.21 -19.47
C GLU A 101 4.60 -5.07 -18.53
N ASN A 102 3.73 -4.67 -17.59
CA ASN A 102 3.94 -3.50 -16.73
C ASN A 102 4.08 -3.85 -15.24
N ILE A 103 4.25 -5.13 -14.90
CA ILE A 103 4.37 -5.58 -13.51
C ILE A 103 5.67 -6.36 -13.32
N TRP A 104 6.27 -6.20 -12.16
CA TRP A 104 7.38 -7.00 -11.68
C TRP A 104 6.86 -8.00 -10.66
N LEU A 105 6.94 -9.29 -11.00
CA LEU A 105 6.42 -10.41 -10.19
C LEU A 105 7.52 -11.28 -9.58
N GLU A 106 8.79 -10.98 -9.85
CA GLU A 106 9.89 -11.71 -9.21
C GLU A 106 9.98 -11.36 -7.72
N GLU A 107 10.52 -12.29 -6.94
CA GLU A 107 10.64 -12.14 -5.48
C GLU A 107 11.89 -11.35 -5.06
N ASN A 108 12.86 -11.16 -5.97
CA ASN A 108 14.04 -10.35 -5.70
C ASN A 108 13.74 -8.86 -5.86
N ILE A 109 14.54 -8.05 -5.15
CA ILE A 109 14.52 -6.60 -5.27
C ILE A 109 15.22 -6.20 -6.58
N PRO A 110 14.54 -5.53 -7.51
CA PRO A 110 15.11 -5.14 -8.78
C PRO A 110 15.90 -3.83 -8.68
N SER A 111 16.80 -3.60 -9.64
CA SER A 111 17.36 -2.27 -9.87
C SER A 111 16.32 -1.34 -10.52
N ILE A 112 16.45 -0.03 -10.32
CA ILE A 112 15.55 0.95 -10.94
C ILE A 112 15.51 0.80 -12.47
N LYS A 113 16.63 0.47 -13.12
CA LYS A 113 16.70 0.31 -14.58
C LYS A 113 15.76 -0.77 -15.11
N GLU A 114 15.56 -1.86 -14.35
CA GLU A 114 14.74 -3.01 -14.76
C GLU A 114 13.23 -2.75 -14.65
N VAL A 115 12.85 -1.75 -13.84
CA VAL A 115 11.45 -1.51 -13.42
C VAL A 115 10.91 -0.13 -13.75
N ARG A 116 11.67 0.72 -14.45
CA ARG A 116 11.11 1.93 -15.08
C ARG A 116 9.92 1.55 -15.98
N GLY A 117 8.80 2.24 -15.81
CA GLY A 117 7.55 1.95 -16.51
C GLY A 117 6.79 0.73 -15.98
N LYS A 118 7.16 0.22 -14.79
CA LYS A 118 6.54 -0.95 -14.17
C LYS A 118 6.02 -0.68 -12.75
N ILE A 119 5.20 -1.62 -12.30
CA ILE A 119 4.65 -1.72 -10.96
C ILE A 119 5.34 -2.90 -10.27
N ILE A 120 6.04 -2.64 -9.18
CA ILE A 120 6.61 -3.65 -8.30
C ILE A 120 5.53 -4.11 -7.33
N ILE A 121 5.26 -5.42 -7.32
CA ILE A 121 4.30 -6.02 -6.39
C ILE A 121 4.99 -6.44 -5.10
N LEU A 122 4.44 -6.02 -3.97
CA LEU A 122 4.77 -6.53 -2.64
C LEU A 122 3.65 -7.45 -2.17
N ARG A 123 3.98 -8.71 -1.91
CA ARG A 123 3.00 -9.73 -1.53
C ARG A 123 2.82 -9.80 -0.03
N ASP A 124 1.62 -9.47 0.44
CA ASP A 124 1.17 -9.62 1.82
C ASP A 124 -0.05 -10.57 1.90
N PHE A 125 0.14 -11.77 1.35
CA PHE A 125 -0.78 -12.89 1.40
C PHE A 125 0.00 -14.20 1.24
N THR A 126 -0.65 -15.33 1.53
CA THR A 126 -0.06 -16.67 1.49
C THR A 126 0.53 -16.99 0.11
N ARG A 127 1.79 -17.42 0.09
CA ARG A 127 2.45 -17.91 -1.13
C ARG A 127 1.93 -19.29 -1.50
N GLU A 128 1.72 -19.52 -2.79
CA GLU A 128 1.47 -20.86 -3.34
C GLU A 128 2.47 -21.14 -4.48
N ASN A 129 2.04 -21.76 -5.57
CA ASN A 129 2.92 -22.34 -6.59
C ASN A 129 3.66 -21.30 -7.46
N ASN A 130 3.09 -20.09 -7.65
CA ASN A 130 3.66 -19.07 -8.53
C ASN A 130 4.42 -17.98 -7.74
N PRO A 131 5.58 -17.51 -8.22
CA PRO A 131 6.18 -16.28 -7.72
C PRO A 131 5.27 -15.09 -7.97
N ILE A 132 4.92 -14.38 -6.90
CA ILE A 132 4.13 -13.15 -6.98
C ILE A 132 4.78 -12.11 -6.08
N GLY A 133 5.65 -11.32 -6.69
CA GLY A 133 6.25 -10.13 -6.10
C GLY A 133 7.17 -10.42 -4.91
N ILE A 134 7.78 -9.35 -4.43
CA ILE A 134 8.68 -9.39 -3.28
C ILE A 134 7.86 -9.71 -2.03
N PRO A 135 8.26 -10.67 -1.17
CA PRO A 135 7.57 -10.96 0.08
C PRO A 135 7.54 -9.70 0.95
N TYR A 136 6.35 -9.18 1.27
CA TYR A 136 6.24 -7.95 2.07
C TYR A 136 6.91 -8.11 3.44
N ALA A 137 6.80 -9.28 4.06
CA ALA A 137 7.39 -9.59 5.35
C ALA A 137 8.93 -9.67 5.35
N SER A 138 9.61 -9.67 4.18
CA SER A 138 11.07 -9.62 4.13
C SER A 138 11.63 -8.19 4.15
N LEU A 139 10.76 -7.18 4.14
CA LEU A 139 11.15 -5.77 4.15
C LEU A 139 11.26 -5.24 5.58
N ASP A 140 11.99 -4.14 5.75
CA ASP A 140 12.04 -3.44 7.03
C ASP A 140 10.84 -2.48 7.15
N ILE A 141 9.94 -2.77 8.09
CA ILE A 141 8.62 -2.14 8.16
C ILE A 141 8.33 -1.63 9.57
N GLU A 142 7.96 -0.34 9.67
CA GLU A 142 7.32 0.23 10.86
C GLU A 142 5.83 0.41 10.57
N ASP A 143 5.00 -0.43 11.19
CA ASP A 143 3.53 -0.39 11.05
C ASP A 143 2.84 -0.44 12.43
N TYR A 144 3.34 0.31 13.42
CA TYR A 144 2.64 0.47 14.69
C TYR A 144 1.38 1.32 14.48
N TRP A 145 0.31 0.64 14.07
CA TRP A 145 -0.94 1.28 13.67
C TRP A 145 -1.90 1.50 14.85
N LYS A 146 -1.72 0.84 16.00
CA LYS A 146 -2.51 1.08 17.23
C LYS A 146 -1.73 1.96 18.21
N ALA A 147 -1.70 3.27 17.97
CA ALA A 147 -0.93 4.19 18.80
C ALA A 147 -1.71 4.61 20.06
N PHE A 148 -1.02 4.72 21.21
CA PHE A 148 -1.60 5.31 22.42
C PHE A 148 -1.60 6.84 22.39
N SER A 149 -0.60 7.45 21.75
CA SER A 149 -0.50 8.91 21.60
C SER A 149 0.12 9.30 20.26
N TYR A 150 -0.12 10.54 19.83
CA TYR A 150 0.54 11.09 18.65
C TYR A 150 2.07 11.13 18.78
N ASN A 151 2.57 11.47 19.98
CA ASN A 151 4.01 11.53 20.26
C ASN A 151 4.66 10.15 20.19
N GLU A 152 3.99 9.13 20.70
CA GLU A 152 4.49 7.76 20.59
C GLU A 152 4.59 7.33 19.13
N LYS A 153 3.54 7.58 18.33
CA LYS A 153 3.58 7.25 16.90
C LYS A 153 4.70 8.00 16.19
N TRP A 154 4.83 9.31 16.42
CA TRP A 154 5.88 10.10 15.79
C TRP A 154 7.29 9.65 16.20
N ARG A 155 7.50 9.29 17.47
CA ARG A 155 8.79 8.75 17.94
C ARG A 155 9.17 7.47 17.22
N ARG A 156 8.22 6.55 17.00
CA ARG A 156 8.46 5.30 16.25
C ARG A 156 8.79 5.56 14.79
N VAL A 157 8.01 6.43 14.14
CA VAL A 157 8.28 6.88 12.76
C VAL A 157 9.68 7.47 12.65
N LYS A 158 10.03 8.40 13.54
CA LYS A 158 11.33 9.05 13.52
C LYS A 158 12.46 8.05 13.74
N ALA A 159 12.33 7.16 14.72
CA ALA A 159 13.32 6.13 14.99
C ALA A 159 13.57 5.26 13.74
N HIS A 160 12.51 4.79 13.08
CA HIS A 160 12.67 3.99 11.86
C HIS A 160 13.37 4.77 10.74
N LEU A 161 13.01 6.04 10.53
CA LEU A 161 13.67 6.91 9.55
C LEU A 161 15.14 7.17 9.89
N ASP A 162 15.48 7.35 11.17
CA ASP A 162 16.86 7.55 11.61
C ASP A 162 17.68 6.26 11.41
N ASP A 163 17.12 5.10 11.71
CA ASP A 163 17.75 3.79 11.52
C ASP A 163 18.06 3.50 10.03
N THR A 164 17.18 3.91 9.11
CA THR A 164 17.40 3.74 7.65
C THR A 164 18.68 4.41 7.14
N ARG A 165 19.18 5.44 7.84
CA ARG A 165 20.43 6.13 7.45
C ARG A 165 21.68 5.32 7.76
N SER A 166 21.56 4.33 8.63
CA SER A 166 22.67 3.57 9.20
C SER A 166 22.76 2.13 8.68
N THR A 167 21.74 1.66 7.97
CA THR A 167 21.61 0.27 7.52
C THR A 167 21.91 0.14 6.02
N THR A 168 22.65 -0.91 5.64
CA THR A 168 23.03 -1.19 4.24
C THR A 168 22.43 -2.48 3.69
N ASP A 169 21.86 -3.32 4.56
CA ASP A 169 21.57 -4.72 4.23
C ASP A 169 20.14 -4.93 3.68
N ASN A 170 19.23 -3.98 3.93
CA ASN A 170 17.88 -4.01 3.36
C ASN A 170 17.61 -2.72 2.55
N PRO A 171 17.46 -2.79 1.22
CA PRO A 171 17.32 -1.59 0.41
C PRO A 171 15.91 -0.99 0.43
N ILE A 172 14.90 -1.64 1.04
CA ILE A 172 13.53 -1.13 1.09
C ILE A 172 13.04 -1.06 2.54
N HIS A 173 12.85 0.17 3.00
CA HIS A 173 12.20 0.49 4.28
C HIS A 173 10.81 1.08 4.02
N ILE A 174 9.79 0.62 4.75
CA ILE A 174 8.42 1.13 4.66
C ILE A 174 7.97 1.63 6.03
N THR A 175 7.85 2.95 6.16
CA THR A 175 7.41 3.61 7.40
C THR A 175 5.96 4.08 7.26
N PHE A 176 5.03 3.47 8.00
CA PHE A 176 3.63 3.91 8.00
C PHE A 176 3.42 5.04 8.99
N ASN A 177 3.07 6.22 8.49
CA ASN A 177 2.64 7.34 9.33
C ASN A 177 1.17 7.24 9.78
N SER A 178 0.43 6.25 9.27
CA SER A 178 -0.96 6.01 9.64
C SER A 178 -1.07 5.33 11.01
N CYS A 179 -2.10 5.69 11.77
CA CYS A 179 -2.52 4.94 12.94
C CYS A 179 -4.01 5.17 13.23
N THR A 180 -4.58 4.28 14.02
CA THR A 180 -5.82 4.44 14.77
C THR A 180 -5.49 4.79 16.21
N MET A 181 -6.26 5.70 16.81
CA MET A 181 -6.06 6.11 18.19
C MET A 181 -7.39 6.48 18.83
N GLY A 182 -7.88 5.60 19.71
CA GLY A 182 -9.18 5.73 20.36
C GLY A 182 -10.30 5.91 19.34
N VAL A 183 -11.13 6.93 19.56
CA VAL A 183 -12.28 7.30 18.74
C VAL A 183 -11.99 8.51 17.85
N ASN A 184 -10.77 8.67 17.32
CA ASN A 184 -10.46 9.75 16.35
C ASN A 184 -10.33 9.21 14.93
N ALA A 185 -11.07 9.77 13.98
CA ALA A 185 -11.05 9.25 12.61
C ALA A 185 -9.64 9.34 12.02
N PRO A 186 -9.20 8.39 11.16
CA PRO A 186 -7.85 8.40 10.59
C PRO A 186 -7.45 9.75 9.97
N ARG A 187 -8.41 10.46 9.36
CA ARG A 187 -8.21 11.80 8.81
C ARG A 187 -7.80 12.85 9.86
N GLU A 188 -8.41 12.81 11.03
CA GLU A 188 -8.11 13.76 12.11
C GLU A 188 -6.74 13.48 12.72
N ILE A 189 -6.41 12.20 12.85
CA ILE A 189 -5.10 11.75 13.30
C ILE A 189 -4.02 12.23 12.33
N ALA A 190 -4.21 12.03 11.03
CA ALA A 190 -3.28 12.48 10.00
C ALA A 190 -3.04 14.00 10.04
N ARG A 191 -4.09 14.80 10.27
CA ARG A 191 -3.96 16.27 10.39
C ARG A 191 -3.09 16.66 11.59
N ARG A 192 -3.27 16.00 12.74
CA ARG A 192 -2.51 16.30 13.96
C ARG A 192 -1.07 15.81 13.89
N LEU A 193 -0.82 14.61 13.36
CA LEU A 193 0.55 14.10 13.14
C LEU A 193 1.34 14.99 12.18
N LYS A 194 0.71 15.53 11.13
CA LYS A 194 1.36 16.53 10.26
C LYS A 194 1.77 17.78 11.05
N GLY A 195 0.91 18.30 11.92
CA GLY A 195 1.24 19.44 12.79
C GLY A 195 2.43 19.17 13.71
N ILE A 196 2.45 18.00 14.35
CA ILE A 196 3.55 17.56 15.23
C ILE A 196 4.86 17.43 14.46
N ARG A 197 4.84 16.82 13.28
CA ARG A 197 6.02 16.75 12.41
C ARG A 197 6.62 18.14 12.17
N TYR A 198 5.80 19.14 11.84
CA TYR A 198 6.28 20.50 11.60
C TYR A 198 6.84 21.20 12.86
N SER A 199 6.38 20.85 14.06
CA SER A 199 6.91 21.43 15.31
C SER A 199 8.22 20.78 15.76
N PHE A 200 8.44 19.51 15.42
CA PHE A 200 9.64 18.77 15.83
C PHE A 200 10.77 18.81 14.79
N ASP A 201 10.47 18.98 13.51
CA ASP A 201 11.48 19.04 12.46
C ASP A 201 11.02 19.93 11.28
N PRO A 202 11.40 21.21 11.25
CA PRO A 202 10.98 22.14 10.20
C PRO A 202 11.61 21.84 8.83
N VAL A 203 12.59 20.93 8.74
CA VAL A 203 13.30 20.58 7.50
C VAL A 203 12.44 19.68 6.60
N PHE A 204 11.50 18.94 7.18
CA PHE A 204 10.61 18.04 6.47
C PHE A 204 9.32 18.73 5.97
N LYS A 205 9.46 19.75 5.13
CA LYS A 205 8.35 20.35 4.36
C LYS A 205 8.31 19.71 2.96
N PHE A 206 7.30 18.89 2.69
CA PHE A 206 6.90 18.47 1.34
C PHE A 206 5.61 19.19 0.98
#